data_AF-A0A259BKB9-F1
#
_entry.id   AF-A0A259BKB9-F1
#
_cell.length_a   1.000
_cell.length_b   1.000
_cell.length_c   1.000
_cell.angle_alpha   90.00
_cell.angle_beta   90.00
_cell.angle_gamma   90.00
#
_symmetry.space_group_name_H-M   'P 1'
#
loop_
_entity.id
_entity.type
_entity.pdbx_description
1 polymer ?
#
loop_
_entity_poly.entity_id
_entity_poly.type
_entity_poly.pdbx_seq_one_letter_code
_entity_poly.pdbx_strand_id
1 'polypeptide(L)'
;MLLARDLALDIQSGRLSPGDLMARCADAIAEREPEIGAFVTLDLAAARQQAAAEGVAARPLAGLPFGVKDIIDTRDLPTEYGSAIYAGHRPATDAPIVTQVKRAGGIVAGKTVTTEFAHLTPGRTRNPRNGAHTPGGSSSGSAAAVAAGMLPLAIGTQTGGSVIRPAAFCGVVGYKPTFRTLPTLGMKTFSWQLDTMGLF
;
A
#
# COMPACT_ATOMS: atom_id res chain seq x y z
N MET A 1 -8.79 4.65 -14.60
CA MET A 1 -8.56 3.93 -13.33
C MET A 1 -9.93 3.49 -12.83
N LEU A 2 -10.18 2.18 -12.77
CA LEU A 2 -11.41 1.65 -12.17
C LEU A 2 -11.28 1.76 -10.64
N LEU A 3 -12.38 2.06 -9.95
CA LEU A 3 -12.37 2.14 -8.50
C LEU A 3 -12.19 0.74 -7.90
N ALA A 4 -11.51 0.66 -6.74
CA ALA A 4 -11.33 -0.60 -6.01
C ALA A 4 -12.67 -1.34 -5.79
N ARG A 5 -13.75 -0.60 -5.49
CA ARG A 5 -15.10 -1.15 -5.36
C ARG A 5 -15.57 -1.83 -6.64
N ASP A 6 -15.38 -1.22 -7.80
CA ASP A 6 -15.88 -1.75 -9.07
C ASP A 6 -15.09 -3.00 -9.46
N LEU A 7 -13.77 -3.00 -9.25
CA LEU A 7 -12.93 -4.19 -9.43
C LEU A 7 -13.37 -5.35 -8.54
N ALA A 8 -13.69 -5.09 -7.27
CA ALA A 8 -14.20 -6.13 -6.38
C ALA A 8 -15.56 -6.68 -6.84
N LEU A 9 -16.47 -5.82 -7.31
CA LEU A 9 -17.77 -6.23 -7.85
C LEU A 9 -17.62 -7.03 -9.16
N ASP A 10 -16.70 -6.64 -10.03
CA ASP A 10 -16.39 -7.39 -11.25
C ASP A 10 -15.88 -8.79 -10.91
N ILE A 11 -15.01 -8.92 -9.90
CA ILE A 11 -14.52 -10.21 -9.44
C ILE A 11 -15.63 -11.07 -8.82
N GLN A 12 -16.44 -10.49 -7.93
CA GLN A 12 -17.55 -11.19 -7.30
C GLN A 12 -18.60 -11.67 -8.31
N SER A 13 -18.77 -10.93 -9.41
CA SER A 13 -19.66 -11.29 -10.52
C SER A 13 -19.06 -12.25 -11.55
N GLY A 14 -17.76 -12.58 -11.44
CA GLY A 14 -17.04 -13.44 -12.38
C GLY A 14 -16.64 -12.77 -13.71
N ARG A 15 -16.81 -11.44 -13.85
CA ARG A 15 -16.35 -10.69 -15.04
C ARG A 15 -14.83 -10.51 -15.09
N LEU A 16 -14.17 -10.65 -13.95
CA LEU A 16 -12.73 -10.55 -13.76
C LEU A 16 -12.31 -11.63 -12.77
N SER A 17 -11.15 -12.28 -12.95
CA SER A 17 -10.60 -13.13 -11.89
C SER A 17 -9.60 -12.35 -11.01
N PRO A 18 -9.40 -12.72 -9.74
CA PRO A 18 -8.33 -12.14 -8.92
C PRO A 18 -6.95 -12.30 -9.58
N GLY A 19 -6.72 -13.45 -10.24
CA GLY A 19 -5.49 -13.73 -10.98
C GLY A 19 -5.27 -12.76 -12.14
N ASP A 20 -6.31 -12.46 -12.92
CA ASP A 20 -6.23 -11.48 -14.02
C ASP A 20 -5.93 -10.08 -13.50
N LEU A 21 -6.57 -9.67 -12.40
CA LEU A 21 -6.29 -8.37 -11.79
C LEU A 21 -4.84 -8.30 -11.27
N MET A 22 -4.37 -9.35 -10.59
CA MET A 22 -3.00 -9.42 -10.12
C MET A 22 -2.00 -9.35 -11.29
N ALA A 23 -2.27 -10.04 -12.39
CA ALA A 23 -1.45 -9.97 -13.59
C ALA A 23 -1.40 -8.54 -14.16
N ARG A 24 -2.56 -7.87 -14.30
CA ARG A 24 -2.62 -6.47 -14.75
C ARG A 24 -1.85 -5.53 -13.84
N CYS A 25 -1.95 -5.70 -12.52
CA CYS A 25 -1.18 -4.91 -11.57
C CYS A 25 0.33 -5.18 -11.69
N ALA A 26 0.72 -6.44 -11.88
CA ALA A 26 2.13 -6.79 -12.07
C ALA A 26 2.70 -6.17 -13.36
N ASP A 27 1.95 -6.16 -14.45
CA ASP A 27 2.36 -5.52 -15.71
C ASP A 27 2.49 -4.01 -15.53
N ALA A 28 1.53 -3.36 -14.87
CA ALA A 28 1.59 -1.93 -14.57
C ALA A 28 2.78 -1.58 -13.65
N ILE A 29 3.10 -2.44 -12.67
CA ILE A 29 4.29 -2.28 -11.81
C ILE A 29 5.56 -2.39 -12.65
N ALA A 30 5.67 -3.40 -13.50
CA ALA A 30 6.84 -3.60 -14.36
C ALA A 30 7.09 -2.41 -15.30
N GLU A 31 6.02 -1.82 -15.84
CA GLU A 31 6.09 -0.66 -16.73
C GLU A 31 6.49 0.63 -15.98
N ARG A 32 5.93 0.87 -14.79
CA ARG A 32 5.95 2.21 -14.15
C ARG A 32 6.92 2.33 -12.99
N GLU A 33 7.25 1.24 -12.30
CA GLU A 33 8.13 1.29 -11.12
C GLU A 33 9.55 1.80 -11.43
N PRO A 34 10.19 1.50 -12.58
CA PRO A 34 11.53 2.02 -12.88
C PRO A 34 11.63 3.55 -12.84
N GLU A 35 10.56 4.25 -13.21
CA GLU A 35 10.50 5.71 -13.21
C GLU A 35 9.96 6.27 -11.88
N ILE A 36 9.04 5.56 -11.23
CA ILE A 36 8.31 6.08 -10.06
C ILE A 36 8.99 5.74 -8.75
N GLY A 37 9.53 4.53 -8.58
CA GLY A 37 10.16 4.09 -7.35
C GLY A 37 9.21 4.08 -6.14
N ALA A 38 7.99 3.54 -6.29
CA ALA A 38 6.96 3.50 -5.26
C ALA A 38 7.16 2.38 -4.23
N PHE A 39 7.91 1.32 -4.54
CA PHE A 39 8.06 0.15 -3.68
C PHE A 39 9.45 0.06 -3.05
N VAL A 40 9.53 -0.45 -1.82
CA VAL A 40 10.76 -0.91 -1.15
C VAL A 40 11.00 -2.38 -1.50
N THR A 41 9.94 -3.18 -1.42
CA THR A 41 9.97 -4.63 -1.68
C THR A 41 8.68 -5.05 -2.36
N LEU A 42 8.77 -5.97 -3.31
CA LEU A 42 7.65 -6.62 -4.00
C LEU A 42 7.77 -8.13 -3.84
N ASP A 43 6.64 -8.83 -3.78
CA ASP A 43 6.58 -10.29 -3.91
C ASP A 43 5.39 -10.70 -4.78
N LEU A 44 5.52 -10.39 -6.07
CA LEU A 44 4.47 -10.66 -7.05
C LEU A 44 4.29 -12.16 -7.33
N ALA A 45 5.26 -13.01 -6.95
CA ALA A 45 5.11 -14.46 -7.07
C ALA A 45 4.17 -14.99 -5.99
N ALA A 46 4.42 -14.65 -4.73
CA ALA A 46 3.51 -15.00 -3.63
C ALA A 46 2.14 -14.36 -3.82
N ALA A 47 2.08 -13.11 -4.28
CA ALA A 47 0.81 -12.43 -4.54
C ALA A 47 -0.03 -13.13 -5.62
N ARG A 48 0.59 -13.63 -6.71
CA ARG A 48 -0.09 -14.45 -7.73
C ARG A 48 -0.59 -15.78 -7.17
N GLN A 49 0.20 -16.44 -6.32
CA GLN A 49 -0.21 -17.66 -5.66
C GLN A 49 -1.44 -17.43 -4.75
N GLN A 50 -1.45 -16.33 -4.00
CA GLN A 50 -2.59 -15.95 -3.17
C GLN A 50 -3.84 -15.60 -4.00
N ALA A 51 -3.66 -15.01 -5.17
CA ALA A 51 -4.76 -14.68 -6.09
C ALA A 51 -5.43 -15.94 -6.67
N ALA A 52 -4.71 -17.05 -6.77
CA ALA A 52 -5.24 -18.33 -7.20
C ALA A 52 -5.93 -19.13 -6.07
N ALA A 53 -5.88 -18.66 -4.82
CA ALA A 53 -6.45 -19.38 -3.68
C ALA A 53 -7.99 -19.37 -3.70
N GLU A 54 -8.59 -20.51 -3.36
CA GLU A 54 -10.04 -20.66 -3.30
C GLU A 54 -10.69 -19.73 -2.26
N GLY A 55 -11.89 -19.24 -2.59
CA GLY A 55 -12.70 -18.42 -1.69
C GLY A 55 -12.25 -16.97 -1.52
N VAL A 56 -11.11 -16.55 -2.12
CA VAL A 56 -10.66 -15.15 -2.03
C VAL A 56 -11.65 -14.18 -2.68
N ALA A 57 -12.23 -14.59 -3.83
CA ALA A 57 -13.19 -13.81 -4.61
C ALA A 57 -14.52 -13.57 -3.86
N ALA A 58 -14.89 -14.45 -2.93
CA ALA A 58 -16.14 -14.35 -2.17
C ALA A 58 -16.06 -13.37 -0.98
N ARG A 59 -14.86 -12.88 -0.64
CA ARG A 59 -14.64 -11.95 0.48
C ARG A 59 -14.84 -10.49 0.04
N PRO A 60 -15.01 -9.53 0.98
CA PRO A 60 -15.32 -8.14 0.64
C PRO A 60 -14.33 -7.44 -0.29
N LEU A 61 -13.04 -7.76 -0.19
CA LEU A 61 -11.99 -7.23 -1.06
C LEU A 61 -11.66 -8.18 -2.23
N ALA A 62 -12.34 -9.31 -2.38
CA ALA A 62 -12.33 -10.14 -3.59
C ALA A 62 -10.94 -10.42 -4.23
N GLY A 63 -9.84 -10.47 -3.48
CA GLY A 63 -8.50 -10.66 -4.04
C GLY A 63 -7.81 -9.40 -4.57
N LEU A 64 -8.29 -8.19 -4.23
CA LEU A 64 -7.64 -6.95 -4.63
C LEU A 64 -6.19 -6.87 -4.10
N PRO A 65 -5.19 -6.61 -4.96
CA PRO A 65 -3.83 -6.35 -4.52
C PRO A 65 -3.73 -5.00 -3.81
N PHE A 66 -2.93 -4.92 -2.75
CA PHE A 66 -2.70 -3.67 -2.03
C PHE A 66 -1.27 -3.48 -1.58
N GLY A 67 -0.88 -2.20 -1.48
CA GLY A 67 0.43 -1.78 -0.99
C GLY A 67 0.38 -1.47 0.50
N VAL A 68 1.44 -1.78 1.23
CA VAL A 68 1.57 -1.50 2.67
C VAL A 68 2.72 -0.53 2.87
N LYS A 69 2.49 0.67 3.41
CA LYS A 69 3.58 1.59 3.75
C LYS A 69 4.62 0.91 4.63
N ASP A 70 5.89 1.13 4.31
CA ASP A 70 7.02 0.48 4.97
C ASP A 70 7.31 0.98 6.39
N ILE A 71 6.28 1.44 7.10
CA ILE A 71 6.30 1.57 8.56
C ILE A 71 5.33 0.63 9.27
N ILE A 72 4.57 -0.16 8.51
CA ILE A 72 3.51 -1.04 9.00
C ILE A 72 3.97 -2.48 8.81
N ASP A 73 4.04 -3.23 9.90
CA ASP A 73 4.59 -4.56 9.95
C ASP A 73 3.81 -5.55 9.08
N THR A 74 4.59 -6.38 8.38
CA THR A 74 4.11 -7.53 7.63
C THR A 74 4.96 -8.73 8.02
N ARG A 75 4.34 -9.90 8.19
CA ARG A 75 5.07 -11.15 8.44
C ARG A 75 5.79 -11.64 7.19
N ASP A 76 5.13 -11.53 6.05
CA ASP A 76 5.57 -12.17 4.80
C ASP A 76 6.69 -11.39 4.10
N LEU A 77 6.77 -10.07 4.35
CA LEU A 77 7.73 -9.15 3.75
C LEU A 77 8.51 -8.38 4.82
N PRO A 78 9.77 -8.00 4.56
CA PRO A 78 10.52 -7.13 5.46
C PRO A 78 9.78 -5.80 5.70
N THR A 79 10.06 -5.16 6.82
CA THR A 79 9.59 -3.81 7.11
C THR A 79 10.76 -2.99 7.60
N GLU A 80 11.24 -2.04 6.79
CA GLU A 80 12.55 -1.40 7.00
C GLU A 80 12.43 0.04 7.54
N TYR A 81 11.20 0.51 7.78
CA TYR A 81 10.92 1.82 8.39
C TYR A 81 11.51 3.00 7.62
N GLY A 82 11.86 2.80 6.34
CA GLY A 82 12.60 3.75 5.51
C GLY A 82 14.00 4.09 6.03
N SER A 83 14.60 3.24 6.88
CA SER A 83 15.90 3.50 7.53
C SER A 83 16.87 2.33 7.37
N ALA A 84 18.13 2.64 7.06
CA ALA A 84 19.19 1.64 6.94
C ALA A 84 19.44 0.85 8.24
N ILE A 85 19.06 1.39 9.40
CA ILE A 85 19.15 0.72 10.70
C ILE A 85 18.33 -0.58 10.73
N TYR A 86 17.26 -0.64 9.93
CA TYR A 86 16.31 -1.76 9.88
C TYR A 86 16.38 -2.54 8.56
N ALA A 87 17.49 -2.43 7.82
CA ALA A 87 17.69 -3.21 6.60
C ALA A 87 17.49 -4.71 6.86
N GLY A 88 16.58 -5.34 6.11
CA GLY A 88 16.23 -6.74 6.26
C GLY A 88 15.43 -7.09 7.52
N HIS A 89 14.93 -6.12 8.28
CA HIS A 89 14.10 -6.40 9.46
C HIS A 89 12.81 -7.14 9.06
N ARG A 90 12.58 -8.29 9.68
CA ARG A 90 11.41 -9.16 9.46
C ARG A 90 10.54 -9.22 10.71
N PRO A 91 9.40 -8.52 10.75
CA PRO A 91 8.43 -8.66 11.82
C PRO A 91 7.92 -10.10 11.97
N ALA A 92 7.69 -10.53 13.21
CA ALA A 92 7.17 -11.88 13.49
C ALA A 92 5.69 -12.04 13.10
N THR A 93 4.95 -10.93 13.04
CA THR A 93 3.50 -10.91 12.80
C THR A 93 3.12 -9.74 11.90
N ASP A 94 1.99 -9.87 11.20
CA ASP A 94 1.35 -8.74 10.55
C ASP A 94 0.82 -7.74 11.58
N ALA A 95 0.85 -6.45 11.24
CA ALA A 95 0.05 -5.45 11.95
C ALA A 95 -1.45 -5.80 11.88
N PRO A 96 -2.28 -5.49 12.89
CA PRO A 96 -3.69 -5.87 12.88
C PRO A 96 -4.47 -5.33 11.67
N ILE A 97 -4.11 -4.16 11.15
CA ILE A 97 -4.73 -3.61 9.93
C ILE A 97 -4.44 -4.49 8.70
N VAL A 98 -3.22 -4.99 8.57
CA VAL A 98 -2.82 -5.90 7.49
C VAL A 98 -3.55 -7.24 7.64
N THR A 99 -3.62 -7.78 8.86
CA THR A 99 -4.39 -9.01 9.14
C THR A 99 -5.87 -8.84 8.76
N GLN A 100 -6.49 -7.71 9.09
CA GLN A 100 -7.90 -7.43 8.75
C GLN A 100 -8.11 -7.37 7.24
N VAL A 101 -7.21 -6.70 6.51
CA VAL A 101 -7.29 -6.60 5.04
C VAL A 101 -7.11 -7.97 4.39
N LYS A 102 -6.14 -8.78 4.84
CA LYS A 102 -5.96 -10.17 4.37
C LYS A 102 -7.19 -11.04 4.65
N ARG A 103 -7.78 -10.92 5.85
CA ARG A 103 -9.03 -11.63 6.20
C ARG A 103 -10.22 -11.20 5.34
N ALA A 104 -10.27 -9.94 4.93
CA ALA A 104 -11.24 -9.42 3.99
C ALA A 104 -10.95 -9.82 2.53
N GLY A 105 -9.88 -10.57 2.26
CA GLY A 105 -9.51 -11.07 0.93
C GLY A 105 -8.54 -10.18 0.17
N GLY A 106 -7.94 -9.16 0.78
CA GLY A 106 -6.88 -8.37 0.14
C GLY A 106 -5.56 -9.13 0.08
N ILE A 107 -4.77 -8.86 -0.95
CA ILE A 107 -3.48 -9.53 -1.21
C ILE A 107 -2.34 -8.51 -1.10
N VAL A 108 -1.36 -8.75 -0.24
CA VAL A 108 -0.20 -7.85 -0.11
C VAL A 108 0.67 -7.99 -1.36
N ALA A 109 0.76 -6.94 -2.17
CA ALA A 109 1.61 -6.92 -3.36
C ALA A 109 3.05 -6.48 -3.04
N GLY A 110 3.21 -5.61 -2.04
CA GLY A 110 4.51 -5.10 -1.66
C GLY A 110 4.49 -4.04 -0.55
N LYS A 111 5.71 -3.68 -0.15
CA LYS A 111 6.01 -2.60 0.80
C LYS A 111 6.22 -1.32 0.02
N THR A 112 5.46 -0.28 0.34
CA THR A 112 5.55 1.01 -0.34
C THR A 112 6.47 1.97 0.40
N VAL A 113 7.23 2.77 -0.35
CA VAL A 113 8.20 3.72 0.19
C VAL A 113 7.54 4.70 1.15
N THR A 114 8.27 4.96 2.23
CA THR A 114 7.98 6.00 3.23
C THR A 114 9.14 6.99 3.28
N THR A 115 8.92 8.18 3.86
CA THR A 115 10.04 8.93 4.44
C THR A 115 10.58 8.17 5.66
N GLU A 116 11.87 8.34 5.96
CA GLU A 116 12.51 7.66 7.10
C GLU A 116 11.73 7.92 8.40
N PHE A 117 11.33 6.83 9.09
CA PHE A 117 10.49 6.85 10.29
C PHE A 117 9.23 7.71 10.20
N ALA A 118 8.67 7.82 8.99
CA ALA A 118 7.52 8.67 8.67
C ALA A 118 7.72 10.17 8.90
N HIS A 119 8.98 10.64 8.98
CA HIS A 119 9.37 12.02 9.25
C HIS A 119 9.69 12.80 7.95
N LEU A 120 10.73 13.64 7.94
CA LEU A 120 10.97 14.61 6.87
C LEU A 120 11.90 14.12 5.75
N THR A 121 12.76 13.13 5.99
CA THR A 121 13.75 12.66 5.00
C THR A 121 13.05 11.99 3.81
N PRO A 122 13.07 12.59 2.60
CA PRO A 122 12.35 12.06 1.45
C PRO A 122 12.89 10.70 1.01
N GLY A 123 11.99 9.80 0.61
CA GLY A 123 12.36 8.56 -0.06
C GLY A 123 12.62 8.76 -1.56
N ARG A 124 12.94 7.67 -2.26
CA ARG A 124 13.27 7.69 -3.71
C ARG A 124 12.09 7.96 -4.66
N THR A 125 10.86 7.95 -4.15
CA THR A 125 9.65 8.00 -4.98
C THR A 125 9.50 9.33 -5.70
N ARG A 126 9.13 9.29 -6.97
CA ARG A 126 8.82 10.44 -7.82
C ARG A 126 7.31 10.60 -8.01
N ASN A 127 6.86 11.82 -8.30
CA ASN A 127 5.44 12.08 -8.56
C ASN A 127 5.00 11.48 -9.91
N PRO A 128 3.96 10.61 -9.97
CA PRO A 128 3.51 10.01 -11.23
C PRO A 128 2.95 11.00 -12.25
N ARG A 129 2.61 12.23 -11.84
CA ARG A 129 2.14 13.31 -12.74
C ARG A 129 3.30 14.07 -13.38
N ASN A 130 4.44 14.16 -12.68
CA ASN A 130 5.66 14.80 -13.16
C ASN A 130 6.86 14.31 -12.33
N GLY A 131 7.74 13.52 -12.94
CA GLY A 131 8.88 12.90 -12.26
C GLY A 131 9.94 13.88 -11.70
N ALA A 132 9.88 15.15 -12.08
CA ALA A 132 10.72 16.22 -11.51
C ALA A 132 10.17 16.77 -10.18
N HIS A 133 8.95 16.39 -9.79
CA HIS A 133 8.27 16.90 -8.59
C HIS A 133 8.17 15.83 -7.49
N THR A 134 8.02 16.30 -6.24
CA THR A 134 7.80 15.41 -5.10
C THR A 134 6.40 14.76 -5.14
N PRO A 135 6.27 13.48 -4.78
CA PRO A 135 4.97 12.84 -4.55
C PRO A 135 4.35 13.25 -3.21
N GLY A 136 5.01 14.13 -2.44
CA GLY A 136 4.69 14.38 -1.04
C GLY A 136 5.19 13.25 -0.13
N GLY A 137 4.77 13.26 1.12
CA GLY A 137 5.18 12.26 2.11
C GLY A 137 4.43 12.45 3.43
N SER A 138 4.54 11.57 4.41
CA SER A 138 5.47 10.42 4.43
C SER A 138 4.99 9.17 3.71
N SER A 139 3.72 9.05 3.33
CA SER A 139 3.22 7.86 2.59
C SER A 139 3.40 8.00 1.08
N SER A 140 4.63 8.32 0.64
CA SER A 140 4.94 8.69 -0.75
C SER A 140 4.67 7.56 -1.73
N GLY A 141 5.17 6.35 -1.45
CA GLY A 141 5.00 5.19 -2.29
C GLY A 141 3.55 4.74 -2.37
N SER A 142 2.80 4.82 -1.26
CA SER A 142 1.39 4.42 -1.22
C SER A 142 0.55 5.27 -2.17
N ALA A 143 0.69 6.59 -2.12
CA ALA A 143 -0.04 7.49 -3.02
C ALA A 143 0.43 7.35 -4.47
N ALA A 144 1.75 7.22 -4.69
CA ALA A 144 2.32 7.11 -6.02
C ALA A 144 1.91 5.80 -6.73
N ALA A 145 1.90 4.67 -6.01
CA ALA A 145 1.46 3.38 -6.55
C ALA A 145 -0.01 3.40 -6.99
N VAL A 146 -0.88 4.00 -6.19
CA VAL A 146 -2.29 4.18 -6.56
C VAL A 146 -2.39 5.13 -7.75
N ALA A 147 -1.76 6.32 -7.69
CA ALA A 147 -1.85 7.33 -8.75
C ALA A 147 -1.31 6.86 -10.11
N ALA A 148 -0.31 5.98 -10.09
CA ALA A 148 0.27 5.39 -11.29
C ALA A 148 -0.59 4.26 -11.90
N GLY A 149 -1.65 3.83 -11.22
CA GLY A 149 -2.44 2.67 -11.64
C GLY A 149 -1.74 1.33 -11.41
N MET A 150 -0.68 1.30 -10.59
CA MET A 150 0.04 0.06 -10.25
C MET A 150 -0.78 -0.81 -9.29
N LEU A 151 -1.50 -0.19 -8.36
CA LEU A 151 -2.36 -0.86 -7.39
C LEU A 151 -3.70 -0.14 -7.23
N PRO A 152 -4.80 -0.87 -6.98
CA PRO A 152 -6.12 -0.26 -6.78
C PRO A 152 -6.28 0.40 -5.42
N LEU A 153 -5.49 0.00 -4.41
CA LEU A 153 -5.51 0.61 -3.07
C LEU A 153 -4.17 0.44 -2.36
N ALA A 154 -3.91 1.29 -1.37
CA ALA A 154 -2.77 1.17 -0.48
C ALA A 154 -3.07 1.68 0.93
N ILE A 155 -2.29 1.21 1.90
CA ILE A 155 -2.39 1.63 3.31
C ILE A 155 -1.18 2.49 3.65
N GLY A 156 -1.43 3.65 4.23
CA GLY A 156 -0.40 4.53 4.79
C GLY A 156 -0.72 4.99 6.20
N THR A 157 -0.04 6.04 6.64
CA THR A 157 -0.23 6.60 7.97
C THR A 157 -0.11 8.12 7.94
N GLN A 158 -0.79 8.78 8.87
CA GLN A 158 -0.79 10.21 9.03
C GLN A 158 -0.59 10.64 10.47
N THR A 159 0.42 11.50 10.66
CA THR A 159 0.67 12.25 11.90
C THR A 159 0.31 13.72 11.71
N GLY A 160 0.83 14.34 10.65
CA GLY A 160 0.66 15.78 10.34
C GLY A 160 0.44 16.04 8.85
N GLY A 161 -0.37 15.20 8.20
CA GLY A 161 -0.69 15.31 6.77
C GLY A 161 -0.14 14.20 5.87
N SER A 162 0.52 13.19 6.44
CA SER A 162 1.23 12.14 5.68
C SER A 162 0.35 11.18 4.86
N VAL A 163 -0.97 11.35 4.85
CA VAL A 163 -1.90 10.70 3.92
C VAL A 163 -2.47 11.72 2.94
N ILE A 164 -3.07 12.81 3.44
CA ILE A 164 -3.75 13.80 2.59
C ILE A 164 -2.79 14.60 1.69
N ARG A 165 -1.56 14.88 2.15
CA ARG A 165 -0.55 15.62 1.36
C ARG A 165 -0.06 14.82 0.15
N PRO A 166 0.43 13.57 0.29
CA PRO A 166 0.81 12.79 -0.87
C PRO A 166 -0.38 12.45 -1.78
N ALA A 167 -1.58 12.27 -1.22
CA ALA A 167 -2.80 12.11 -2.03
C ALA A 167 -3.08 13.33 -2.92
N ALA A 168 -3.03 14.54 -2.33
CA ALA A 168 -3.21 15.79 -3.07
C ALA A 168 -2.14 15.99 -4.14
N PHE A 169 -0.88 15.67 -3.83
CA PHE A 169 0.24 15.87 -4.77
C PHE A 169 0.20 14.89 -5.95
N CYS A 170 -0.19 13.64 -5.71
CA CYS A 170 -0.28 12.62 -6.76
C CYS A 170 -1.65 12.64 -7.50
N GLY A 171 -2.63 13.38 -6.97
CA GLY A 171 -3.96 13.52 -7.56
C GLY A 171 -4.79 12.24 -7.40
N VAL A 172 -4.85 11.71 -6.18
CA VAL A 172 -5.66 10.55 -5.78
C VAL A 172 -6.44 10.84 -4.50
N VAL A 173 -7.39 9.96 -4.17
CA VAL A 173 -8.08 10.00 -2.89
C VAL A 173 -7.13 9.57 -1.78
N GLY A 174 -7.18 10.26 -0.65
CA GLY A 174 -6.47 9.88 0.57
C GLY A 174 -7.37 10.15 1.76
N TYR A 175 -7.66 9.12 2.54
CA TYR A 175 -8.56 9.19 3.68
C TYR A 175 -7.82 8.93 4.99
N LYS A 176 -7.81 9.94 5.86
CA LYS A 176 -7.43 9.79 7.26
C LYS A 176 -8.70 9.79 8.12
N PRO A 177 -9.14 8.64 8.66
CA PRO A 177 -10.29 8.56 9.55
C PRO A 177 -10.07 9.33 10.87
N THR A 178 -11.09 9.36 11.71
CA THR A 178 -10.97 9.82 13.10
C THR A 178 -9.84 9.06 13.81
N PHE A 179 -9.11 9.78 14.68
CA PHE A 179 -8.04 9.19 15.48
C PHE A 179 -8.57 7.96 16.25
N ARG A 180 -7.78 6.87 16.27
CA ARG A 180 -8.13 5.56 16.87
C ARG A 180 -9.28 4.78 16.22
N THR A 181 -9.82 5.21 15.07
CA THR A 181 -10.79 4.38 14.32
C THR A 181 -10.18 3.08 13.80
N LEU A 182 -8.92 3.11 13.40
CA LEU A 182 -8.17 1.96 12.90
C LEU A 182 -7.01 1.63 13.85
N PRO A 183 -6.66 0.34 14.02
CA PRO A 183 -5.60 -0.07 14.92
C PRO A 183 -4.23 0.40 14.41
N THR A 184 -3.41 0.91 15.32
CA THR A 184 -2.05 1.40 15.04
C THR A 184 -0.94 0.47 15.54
N LEU A 185 -1.29 -0.62 16.23
CA LEU A 185 -0.33 -1.65 16.66
C LEU A 185 0.40 -2.25 15.45
N GLY A 186 1.67 -2.59 15.63
CA GLY A 186 2.51 -3.09 14.53
C GLY A 186 2.84 -2.04 13.48
N MET A 187 2.70 -0.74 13.77
CA MET A 187 3.39 0.30 13.00
C MET A 187 4.50 0.92 13.83
N LYS A 188 5.60 1.31 13.19
CA LYS A 188 6.64 2.12 13.84
C LYS A 188 6.03 3.46 14.24
N THR A 189 5.87 3.65 15.54
CA THR A 189 5.22 4.84 16.08
C THR A 189 6.13 6.05 15.92
N PHE A 190 5.60 7.11 15.33
CA PHE A 190 6.21 8.43 15.27
C PHE A 190 5.64 9.34 16.38
N SER A 191 4.32 9.29 16.60
CA SER A 191 3.64 10.00 17.69
C SER A 191 2.42 9.24 18.20
N TRP A 192 2.46 8.85 19.47
CA TRP A 192 1.37 8.17 20.16
C TRP A 192 0.04 8.93 20.20
N GLN A 193 0.10 10.25 20.07
CA GLN A 193 -1.08 11.13 20.19
C GLN A 193 -1.69 11.50 18.83
N LEU A 194 -0.95 11.34 17.74
CA LEU A 194 -1.34 11.86 16.43
C LEU A 194 -1.43 10.78 15.34
N ASP A 195 -0.63 9.72 15.46
CA ASP A 195 -0.54 8.73 14.40
C ASP A 195 -1.89 8.04 14.16
N THR A 196 -2.32 8.08 12.91
CA THR A 196 -3.57 7.50 12.44
C THR A 196 -3.29 6.71 11.17
N MET A 197 -3.81 5.48 11.06
CA MET A 197 -3.79 4.74 9.79
C MET A 197 -4.56 5.51 8.72
N GLY A 198 -4.15 5.43 7.46
CA GLY A 198 -4.87 6.03 6.35
C GLY A 198 -4.92 5.13 5.13
N LEU A 199 -5.83 5.46 4.23
CA LEU A 199 -6.17 4.66 3.06
C LEU A 199 -6.00 5.52 1.81
N PHE A 200 -5.53 4.89 0.73
CA PHE A 200 -5.42 5.44 -0.61
C PHE A 200 -6.16 4.52 -1.58
#